data_AF-A0A3D4B5L3-F1
#
_entry.id   AF-A0A3D4B5L3-F1
#
_cell.length_a   1.000
_cell.length_b   1.000
_cell.length_c   1.000
_cell.angle_alpha   90.00
_cell.angle_beta   90.00
_cell.angle_gamma   90.00
#
_symmetry.space_group_name_H-M   'P 1'
#
loop_
_entity.id
_entity.type
_entity.pdbx_description
1 polymer ?
#
loop_
_entity_poly.entity_id
_entity_poly.type
_entity_poly.pdbx_seq_one_letter_code
_entity_poly.pdbx_strand_id
1 'polypeptide(L)'
;MLMTEHVLRFALRTLYAHGVPCALLSTAYCLLLTVSPVYAQYAPVTANDVVDLSPTISARHYQYWPGGQLHHQPLVVPYITHGPGPWASDLIILDENTATQTDTPAHMMSPQDSGLPNAHYWGSLTNEKIPAWQLLGEVYKIDGRQMLDQANNGESPLFTLDHVKVAEQAYRAMGPGDAVLYWSGYDDKYDRPMPEGSRLIIDPMVGTAPGWPAPNFDAAEYVGSRGVRLMGLDSPSMGALGPPQHIQAGPAGMFQNPLALESHLGHFKYGAIHTEGLMNLDKVPNGSLYIALPVKHENSPTVETRAIAITNQTLAADLLKAVKGKRVADLSVVLSMRHPVWWPGRGLGHHVFPYSRIQPVNYFDGPFGPYWVNTHMMDSQTGTHVDPPAHYGPPPGFDDSRYDAETRAALGEFEARYGKLKRTEMTSEKVPLHHYMGPARVINVQHRVGTTTQDTWPASPRITVEDIESYEKIYGSIKAGDVVLFHTGHTDTHFRRFERGQPDLCVKGPLDGLSEGWPAPTPDVINYLAEKGVKHVGIDAPDMGPVNAKASMMTHWAAVNQDMIFTEYLIGVGQLPPTGAFYIFLNPKVENNHGGPGRAIAILP
;
A
#
# COMPACT_ATOMS: atom_id res chain seq x y z
N MET A 1 3.24 17.61 21.20
CA MET A 1 2.20 18.63 20.97
C MET A 1 1.55 19.16 22.26
N LEU A 2 1.51 18.41 23.38
CA LEU A 2 0.94 18.88 24.66
C LEU A 2 1.84 19.85 25.47
N MET A 3 3.16 19.79 25.28
CA MET A 3 4.11 20.61 26.06
C MET A 3 4.10 22.09 25.66
N THR A 4 3.68 22.41 24.44
CA THR A 4 3.57 23.76 23.90
C THR A 4 2.37 24.53 24.44
N GLU A 5 1.26 23.85 24.76
CA GLU A 5 0.02 24.51 25.19
C GLU A 5 0.13 25.11 26.60
N HIS A 6 0.81 24.43 27.53
CA HIS A 6 1.01 24.91 28.89
C HIS A 6 1.97 26.11 28.97
N VAL A 7 3.02 26.11 28.15
CA VAL A 7 3.95 27.24 28.05
C VAL A 7 3.26 28.47 27.44
N LEU A 8 2.38 28.26 26.45
CA LEU A 8 1.60 29.32 25.81
C LEU A 8 0.58 29.97 26.78
N ARG A 9 -0.12 29.16 27.59
CA ARG A 9 -1.07 29.66 28.60
C ARG A 9 -0.36 30.47 29.70
N PHE A 10 0.87 30.10 30.04
CA PHE A 10 1.68 30.85 31.00
C PHE A 10 2.16 32.21 30.44
N ALA A 11 2.63 32.23 29.18
CA ALA A 11 3.04 33.45 28.49
C ALA A 11 1.86 34.43 28.31
N LEU A 12 0.68 33.93 27.94
CA LEU A 12 -0.54 34.74 27.77
C LEU A 12 -1.03 35.35 29.09
N ARG A 13 -0.98 34.61 30.20
CA ARG A 13 -1.30 35.15 31.54
C ARG A 13 -0.33 36.25 31.95
N THR A 14 0.94 36.12 31.60
CA THR A 14 1.98 37.09 31.94
C THR A 14 1.80 38.39 31.15
N LEU A 15 1.51 38.30 29.84
CA LEU A 15 1.28 39.47 28.97
C LEU A 15 -0.01 40.22 29.32
N TYR A 16 -1.06 39.50 29.74
CA TYR A 16 -2.31 40.11 30.21
C TYR A 16 -2.11 40.89 31.53
N ALA A 17 -1.26 40.38 32.42
CA ALA A 17 -0.92 41.05 33.68
C ALA A 17 -0.10 42.36 33.49
N HIS A 18 0.47 42.59 32.31
CA HIS A 18 1.29 43.76 31.99
C HIS A 18 0.57 44.80 31.10
N GLY A 19 -0.75 44.69 30.93
CA GLY A 19 -1.57 45.74 30.32
C GLY A 19 -1.44 45.86 28.79
N VAL A 20 -1.03 44.79 28.09
CA VAL A 20 -0.97 44.79 26.62
C VAL A 20 -2.40 44.80 26.03
N PRO A 21 -2.76 45.75 25.14
CA PRO A 21 -4.10 45.84 24.57
C PRO A 21 -4.52 44.57 23.82
N CYS A 22 -5.78 44.16 23.95
CA CYS A 22 -6.34 42.95 23.34
C CYS A 22 -6.13 42.86 21.81
N ALA A 23 -6.07 44.00 21.11
CA ALA A 23 -5.83 44.09 19.67
C ALA A 23 -4.39 43.75 19.24
N LEU A 24 -3.41 43.89 20.13
CA LEU A 24 -2.01 43.47 19.90
C LEU A 24 -1.80 41.99 20.25
N LEU A 25 -2.58 41.46 21.20
CA LEU A 25 -2.62 40.03 21.51
C LEU A 25 -3.25 39.21 20.38
N SER A 26 -4.27 39.72 19.67
CA SER A 26 -4.86 39.03 18.52
C SER A 26 -3.94 39.01 17.29
N THR A 27 -3.15 40.06 17.07
CA THR A 27 -2.16 40.10 15.98
C THR A 27 -0.95 39.20 16.28
N ALA A 28 -0.47 39.15 17.53
CA ALA A 28 0.58 38.21 17.94
C ALA A 28 0.09 36.75 17.93
N TYR A 29 -1.17 36.49 18.29
CA TYR A 29 -1.79 35.15 18.22
C TYR A 29 -2.00 34.69 16.77
N CYS A 30 -2.36 35.59 15.85
CA CYS A 30 -2.42 35.29 14.41
C CYS A 30 -1.03 35.10 13.77
N LEU A 31 0.01 35.80 14.25
CA LEU A 31 1.39 35.62 13.75
C LEU A 31 2.06 34.35 14.29
N LEU A 32 1.71 33.89 15.50
CA LEU A 32 2.27 32.67 16.10
C LEU A 32 1.58 31.37 15.61
N LEU A 33 0.42 31.47 14.93
CA LEU A 33 -0.32 30.32 14.39
C LEU A 33 -0.17 30.09 12.88
N THR A 34 0.62 30.90 12.16
CA THR A 34 0.56 30.92 10.68
C THR A 34 1.85 30.57 9.94
N VAL A 35 2.90 30.13 10.64
CA VAL A 35 4.09 29.61 9.96
C VAL A 35 4.35 28.19 10.45
N SER A 36 3.73 27.23 9.78
CA SER A 36 4.19 25.84 9.84
C SER A 36 5.69 25.83 9.51
N PRO A 37 6.54 25.16 10.31
CA PRO A 37 7.96 25.12 10.04
C PRO A 37 8.20 24.57 8.63
N VAL A 38 8.98 25.29 7.84
CA VAL A 38 9.46 24.79 6.55
C VAL A 38 10.55 23.76 6.86
N TYR A 39 10.20 22.50 6.77
CA TYR A 39 11.16 21.41 6.94
C TYR A 39 12.06 21.29 5.71
N ALA A 40 13.30 20.84 5.92
CA ALA A 40 14.15 20.44 4.82
C ALA A 40 13.46 19.29 4.06
N GLN A 41 13.42 19.38 2.73
CA GLN A 41 12.82 18.35 1.90
C GLN A 41 13.81 17.20 1.70
N TYR A 42 13.29 15.98 1.73
CA TYR A 42 14.02 14.80 1.25
C TYR A 42 14.33 14.96 -0.25
N ALA A 43 15.35 14.25 -0.72
CA ALA A 43 15.61 14.16 -2.16
C ALA A 43 14.58 13.22 -2.82
N PRO A 44 14.15 13.51 -4.07
CA PRO A 44 13.38 12.54 -4.85
C PRO A 44 14.23 11.32 -5.20
N VAL A 45 13.56 10.18 -5.36
CA VAL A 45 14.18 8.97 -5.89
C VAL A 45 14.20 8.98 -7.41
N THR A 46 15.20 8.35 -8.00
CA THR A 46 15.27 8.04 -9.43
C THR A 46 15.01 6.56 -9.67
N ALA A 47 14.88 6.16 -10.94
CA ALA A 47 14.72 4.77 -11.33
C ALA A 47 15.84 3.83 -10.84
N ASN A 48 17.03 4.37 -10.54
CA ASN A 48 18.17 3.58 -10.06
C ASN A 48 18.26 3.50 -8.53
N ASP A 49 17.46 4.29 -7.81
CA ASP A 49 17.50 4.35 -6.35
C ASP A 49 16.56 3.35 -5.66
N VAL A 50 15.74 2.62 -6.43
CA VAL A 50 14.71 1.72 -5.91
C VAL A 50 14.77 0.36 -6.60
N VAL A 51 14.79 -0.71 -5.81
CA VAL A 51 14.72 -2.09 -6.29
C VAL A 51 13.34 -2.65 -5.94
N ASP A 52 12.65 -3.22 -6.94
CA ASP A 52 11.42 -4.00 -6.74
C ASP A 52 11.77 -5.39 -6.20
N LEU A 53 11.23 -5.73 -5.05
CA LEU A 53 11.48 -7.02 -4.39
C LEU A 53 10.31 -7.99 -4.56
N SER A 54 9.30 -7.64 -5.35
CA SER A 54 8.15 -8.50 -5.60
C SER A 54 8.13 -9.05 -7.03
N PRO A 55 7.85 -10.36 -7.23
CA PRO A 55 7.49 -10.87 -8.53
C PRO A 55 6.18 -10.26 -9.01
N THR A 56 5.96 -10.35 -10.33
CA THR A 56 4.65 -10.03 -10.90
C THR A 56 3.69 -11.17 -10.60
N ILE A 57 2.54 -10.87 -10.02
CA ILE A 57 1.44 -11.84 -9.85
C ILE A 57 0.83 -12.12 -11.22
N SER A 58 0.94 -13.36 -11.69
CA SER A 58 0.45 -13.76 -13.02
C SER A 58 -0.20 -15.14 -12.98
N ALA A 59 -1.33 -15.28 -13.69
CA ALA A 59 -1.99 -16.58 -13.86
C ALA A 59 -1.15 -17.62 -14.62
N ARG A 60 -0.05 -17.20 -15.26
CA ARG A 60 0.91 -18.12 -15.90
C ARG A 60 1.86 -18.77 -14.90
N HIS A 61 1.97 -18.25 -13.68
CA HIS A 61 2.86 -18.72 -12.62
C HIS A 61 2.05 -19.42 -11.52
N TYR A 62 2.69 -20.31 -10.76
CA TYR A 62 2.09 -20.98 -9.60
C TYR A 62 2.60 -20.35 -8.30
N GLN A 63 2.03 -19.21 -7.92
CA GLN A 63 2.47 -18.37 -6.79
C GLN A 63 1.52 -18.45 -5.58
N TYR A 64 0.70 -19.48 -5.48
CA TYR A 64 -0.33 -19.64 -4.46
C TYR A 64 -0.27 -21.04 -3.86
N TRP A 65 -0.88 -21.24 -2.68
CA TRP A 65 -0.80 -22.52 -1.99
C TRP A 65 -1.72 -23.59 -2.59
N PRO A 66 -1.27 -24.86 -2.64
CA PRO A 66 -2.15 -25.98 -2.91
C PRO A 66 -3.20 -26.11 -1.79
N GLY A 67 -4.48 -26.04 -2.14
CA GLY A 67 -5.58 -26.16 -1.16
C GLY A 67 -6.91 -26.66 -1.72
N GLY A 68 -6.94 -27.13 -2.97
CA GLY A 68 -8.18 -27.56 -3.62
C GLY A 68 -9.19 -26.42 -3.76
N GLN A 69 -10.36 -26.55 -3.13
CA GLN A 69 -11.46 -25.57 -3.17
C GLN A 69 -11.30 -24.41 -2.17
N LEU A 70 -10.23 -24.41 -1.39
CA LEU A 70 -10.07 -23.50 -0.26
C LEU A 70 -8.97 -22.47 -0.54
N HIS A 71 -7.80 -22.85 -1.04
CA HIS A 71 -6.87 -21.86 -1.61
C HIS A 71 -7.20 -21.55 -3.07
N HIS A 72 -7.28 -20.26 -3.39
CA HIS A 72 -7.72 -19.80 -4.70
C HIS A 72 -6.55 -19.30 -5.54
N GLN A 73 -6.52 -19.71 -6.81
CA GLN A 73 -5.61 -19.14 -7.80
C GLN A 73 -5.90 -17.64 -7.95
N PRO A 74 -4.87 -16.77 -8.08
CA PRO A 74 -5.09 -15.37 -8.43
C PRO A 74 -5.83 -15.24 -9.76
N LEU A 75 -6.93 -14.48 -9.76
CA LEU A 75 -7.69 -14.17 -10.97
C LEU A 75 -7.78 -12.66 -11.16
N VAL A 76 -7.56 -12.24 -12.40
CA VAL A 76 -7.75 -10.86 -12.87
C VAL A 76 -8.68 -10.94 -14.07
N VAL A 77 -9.88 -10.39 -13.94
CA VAL A 77 -10.91 -10.45 -14.97
C VAL A 77 -11.19 -9.03 -15.46
N PRO A 78 -10.75 -8.66 -16.68
CA PRO A 78 -11.09 -7.37 -17.27
C PRO A 78 -12.57 -7.37 -17.63
N TYR A 79 -13.40 -6.80 -16.76
CA TYR A 79 -14.85 -6.79 -16.92
C TYR A 79 -15.36 -5.45 -17.47
N ILE A 80 -14.61 -4.38 -17.24
CA ILE A 80 -14.77 -3.10 -17.95
C ILE A 80 -13.55 -2.93 -18.84
N THR A 81 -13.79 -2.77 -20.12
CA THR A 81 -12.76 -2.48 -21.11
C THR A 81 -13.06 -1.16 -21.79
N HIS A 82 -12.03 -0.49 -22.29
CA HIS A 82 -12.20 0.68 -23.15
C HIS A 82 -13.22 0.40 -24.29
N GLY A 83 -14.22 1.28 -24.40
CA GLY A 83 -15.36 1.15 -25.31
C GLY A 83 -16.50 0.28 -24.75
N PRO A 84 -17.74 0.80 -24.62
CA PRO A 84 -18.20 2.12 -25.10
C PRO A 84 -17.76 3.30 -24.21
N GLY A 85 -17.50 3.06 -22.93
CA GLY A 85 -17.01 4.08 -21.99
C GLY A 85 -15.50 4.33 -22.08
N PRO A 86 -14.99 5.34 -21.35
CA PRO A 86 -13.62 5.82 -21.51
C PRO A 86 -12.56 5.04 -20.75
N TRP A 87 -12.95 4.16 -19.83
CA TRP A 87 -12.06 3.56 -18.85
C TRP A 87 -12.10 2.04 -18.86
N ALA A 88 -11.14 1.42 -18.19
CA ALA A 88 -11.02 -0.02 -17.99
C ALA A 88 -10.80 -0.35 -16.50
N SER A 89 -11.32 -1.48 -16.07
CA SER A 89 -11.19 -1.96 -14.69
C SER A 89 -11.33 -3.48 -14.61
N ASP A 90 -10.70 -4.02 -13.58
CA ASP A 90 -10.52 -5.44 -13.38
C ASP A 90 -11.18 -5.89 -12.08
N LEU A 91 -11.86 -7.03 -12.15
CA LEU A 91 -12.22 -7.80 -10.96
C LEU A 91 -11.00 -8.62 -10.54
N ILE A 92 -10.56 -8.42 -9.32
CA ILE A 92 -9.41 -9.09 -8.72
C ILE A 92 -9.93 -10.09 -7.68
N ILE A 93 -9.49 -11.35 -7.80
CA ILE A 93 -9.64 -12.36 -6.75
C ILE A 93 -8.25 -12.80 -6.33
N LEU A 94 -7.89 -12.51 -5.07
CA LEU A 94 -6.57 -12.81 -4.53
C LEU A 94 -6.70 -13.52 -3.19
N ASP A 95 -6.09 -14.69 -3.10
CA ASP A 95 -5.78 -15.33 -1.84
C ASP A 95 -4.68 -14.53 -1.14
N GLU A 96 -4.84 -14.27 0.15
CA GLU A 96 -3.86 -13.50 0.93
C GLU A 96 -2.45 -14.12 0.87
N ASN A 97 -2.36 -15.45 0.68
CA ASN A 97 -1.10 -16.16 0.48
C ASN A 97 -0.68 -16.29 -1.00
N THR A 98 -0.65 -15.19 -1.73
CA THR A 98 -0.21 -15.13 -3.13
C THR A 98 1.06 -14.30 -3.31
N ALA A 99 2.09 -14.90 -3.94
CA ALA A 99 3.35 -14.25 -4.31
C ALA A 99 4.04 -13.55 -3.13
N THR A 100 4.44 -12.28 -3.26
CA THR A 100 4.88 -11.51 -2.09
C THR A 100 3.72 -11.24 -1.16
N GLN A 101 3.86 -11.64 0.10
CA GLN A 101 2.82 -11.52 1.11
C GLN A 101 3.38 -11.08 2.46
N THR A 102 2.54 -10.47 3.30
CA THR A 102 2.91 -10.08 4.67
C THR A 102 2.10 -10.85 5.68
N ASP A 103 2.77 -11.70 6.45
CA ASP A 103 2.16 -12.46 7.54
C ASP A 103 2.27 -11.70 8.86
N THR A 104 1.16 -11.69 9.58
CA THR A 104 1.07 -11.11 10.93
C THR A 104 0.90 -12.22 11.97
N PRO A 105 1.06 -11.93 13.27
CA PRO A 105 0.89 -12.95 14.30
C PRO A 105 -0.46 -13.69 14.22
N ALA A 106 -1.53 -12.99 13.82
CA ALA A 106 -2.85 -13.61 13.64
C ALA A 106 -2.90 -14.70 12.55
N HIS A 107 -1.88 -14.82 11.69
CA HIS A 107 -1.78 -15.88 10.70
C HIS A 107 -1.59 -17.25 11.36
N MET A 108 -0.71 -17.35 12.36
CA MET A 108 -0.34 -18.62 13.00
C MET A 108 -0.69 -18.68 14.50
N MET A 109 -1.14 -17.57 15.08
CA MET A 109 -1.53 -17.45 16.49
C MET A 109 -3.00 -17.08 16.59
N SER A 110 -3.77 -17.92 17.27
CA SER A 110 -5.17 -17.61 17.56
C SER A 110 -5.29 -16.59 18.72
N PRO A 111 -6.43 -15.90 18.85
CA PRO A 111 -6.65 -14.97 19.97
C PRO A 111 -6.45 -15.65 21.32
N GLN A 112 -5.84 -14.94 22.27
CA GLN A 112 -5.38 -15.48 23.57
C GLN A 112 -6.44 -16.30 24.33
N ASP A 113 -7.69 -15.84 24.35
CA ASP A 113 -8.77 -16.46 25.11
C ASP A 113 -9.65 -17.41 24.27
N SER A 114 -9.23 -17.75 23.06
CA SER A 114 -10.03 -18.57 22.13
C SER A 114 -10.10 -20.05 22.49
N GLY A 115 -9.13 -20.55 23.26
CA GLY A 115 -8.95 -21.99 23.49
C GLY A 115 -8.49 -22.78 22.24
N LEU A 116 -8.19 -22.08 21.14
CA LEU A 116 -7.69 -22.67 19.91
C LEU A 116 -6.16 -22.89 19.99
N PRO A 117 -5.58 -23.70 19.09
CA PRO A 117 -4.14 -23.89 19.05
C PRO A 117 -3.37 -22.59 18.91
N ASN A 118 -2.18 -22.54 19.52
CA ASN A 118 -1.27 -21.40 19.48
C ASN A 118 -1.89 -20.08 19.98
N ALA A 119 -2.90 -20.14 20.86
CA ALA A 119 -3.52 -18.96 21.43
C ALA A 119 -2.48 -18.06 22.12
N HIS A 120 -2.44 -16.80 21.71
CA HIS A 120 -1.41 -15.87 22.17
C HIS A 120 -1.93 -14.44 22.27
N TYR A 121 -1.27 -13.61 23.08
CA TYR A 121 -1.57 -12.18 23.25
C TYR A 121 -1.62 -11.42 21.92
N TRP A 122 -0.75 -11.79 20.97
CA TRP A 122 -0.68 -11.17 19.64
C TRP A 122 -1.65 -11.78 18.62
N GLY A 123 -2.40 -12.82 18.95
CA GLY A 123 -3.24 -13.54 17.97
C GLY A 123 -4.42 -12.74 17.40
N SER A 124 -4.67 -11.54 17.90
CA SER A 124 -5.64 -10.59 17.32
C SER A 124 -4.99 -9.46 16.49
N LEU A 125 -3.65 -9.48 16.35
CA LEU A 125 -2.88 -8.50 15.60
C LEU A 125 -2.89 -8.86 14.11
N THR A 126 -3.94 -8.43 13.42
CA THR A 126 -4.11 -8.51 11.96
C THR A 126 -3.47 -7.32 11.26
N ASN A 127 -3.35 -7.39 9.93
CA ASN A 127 -2.58 -6.46 9.11
C ASN A 127 -2.98 -4.98 9.26
N GLU A 128 -4.28 -4.68 9.33
CA GLU A 128 -4.79 -3.32 9.47
C GLU A 128 -4.42 -2.66 10.81
N LYS A 129 -4.04 -3.48 11.80
CA LYS A 129 -3.62 -3.05 13.13
C LYS A 129 -2.11 -2.90 13.27
N ILE A 130 -1.33 -3.35 12.29
CA ILE A 130 0.12 -3.17 12.28
C ILE A 130 0.42 -1.68 12.13
N PRO A 131 1.20 -1.08 13.05
CA PRO A 131 1.55 0.33 12.94
C PRO A 131 2.48 0.52 11.74
N ALA A 132 2.27 1.58 10.96
CA ALA A 132 2.97 1.79 9.69
C ALA A 132 4.50 1.76 9.82
N TRP A 133 5.09 2.25 10.92
CA TRP A 133 6.54 2.21 11.13
C TRP A 133 7.14 0.80 11.17
N GLN A 134 6.34 -0.23 11.48
CA GLN A 134 6.80 -1.61 11.56
C GLN A 134 6.90 -2.27 10.18
N LEU A 135 6.29 -1.67 9.14
CA LEU A 135 6.36 -2.12 7.74
C LEU A 135 7.68 -1.74 7.04
N LEU A 136 8.59 -1.09 7.78
CA LEU A 136 9.84 -0.53 7.27
C LEU A 136 10.99 -0.90 8.21
N GLY A 137 12.19 -1.04 7.63
CA GLY A 137 13.39 -1.28 8.43
C GLY A 137 14.68 -1.14 7.63
N GLU A 138 15.79 -1.08 8.33
CA GLU A 138 17.12 -1.10 7.73
C GLU A 138 17.44 -2.52 7.26
N VAL A 139 17.78 -2.68 5.99
CA VAL A 139 18.13 -4.00 5.45
C VAL A 139 19.32 -4.59 6.19
N TYR A 140 19.08 -5.76 6.78
CA TYR A 140 20.07 -6.65 7.35
C TYR A 140 19.98 -8.01 6.66
N LYS A 141 20.86 -8.31 5.72
CA LYS A 141 20.81 -9.57 4.97
C LYS A 141 21.56 -10.70 5.67
N ILE A 142 20.95 -11.88 5.69
CA ILE A 142 21.59 -13.15 6.06
C ILE A 142 21.73 -13.98 4.78
N ASP A 143 22.96 -14.16 4.32
CA ASP A 143 23.25 -14.90 3.09
C ASP A 143 23.21 -16.41 3.34
N GLY A 144 22.36 -17.10 2.59
CA GLY A 144 22.20 -18.54 2.59
C GLY A 144 22.27 -19.16 1.20
N ARG A 145 22.76 -18.46 0.18
CA ARG A 145 22.77 -18.98 -1.19
C ARG A 145 23.47 -20.33 -1.34
N GLN A 146 24.44 -20.61 -0.47
CA GLN A 146 25.16 -21.89 -0.45
C GLN A 146 24.30 -23.08 0.00
N MET A 147 23.17 -22.85 0.69
CA MET A 147 22.27 -23.93 1.12
C MET A 147 21.13 -24.21 0.13
N LEU A 148 21.03 -23.43 -0.95
CA LEU A 148 20.02 -23.64 -1.98
C LEU A 148 20.12 -25.06 -2.56
N ASP A 149 18.99 -25.77 -2.57
CA ASP A 149 18.86 -27.16 -3.02
C ASP A 149 19.69 -28.19 -2.24
N GLN A 150 20.21 -27.87 -1.05
CA GLN A 150 21.09 -28.76 -0.27
C GLN A 150 20.35 -29.69 0.73
N ALA A 151 19.03 -29.84 0.59
CA ALA A 151 18.22 -30.76 1.40
C ALA A 151 17.72 -31.96 0.59
N ASN A 152 17.16 -32.96 1.27
CA ASN A 152 16.47 -34.04 0.58
C ASN A 152 15.20 -33.51 -0.11
N ASN A 153 14.69 -34.26 -1.09
CA ASN A 153 13.41 -33.92 -1.69
C ASN A 153 12.29 -33.94 -0.64
N GLY A 154 11.42 -32.92 -0.67
CA GLY A 154 10.36 -32.73 0.32
C GLY A 154 10.83 -32.12 1.65
N GLU A 155 12.12 -31.80 1.78
CA GLU A 155 12.69 -31.13 2.95
C GLU A 155 13.34 -29.80 2.55
N SER A 156 13.30 -28.83 3.47
CA SER A 156 13.90 -27.52 3.33
C SER A 156 15.29 -27.49 3.97
N PRO A 157 16.27 -26.83 3.34
CA PRO A 157 17.48 -26.41 4.05
C PRO A 157 17.11 -25.30 5.06
N LEU A 158 17.83 -25.25 6.19
CA LEU A 158 17.44 -24.39 7.32
C LEU A 158 18.48 -23.32 7.64
N PHE A 159 18.03 -22.07 7.75
CA PHE A 159 18.81 -21.04 8.44
C PHE A 159 18.73 -21.29 9.94
N THR A 160 19.85 -21.75 10.51
CA THR A 160 19.98 -21.99 11.96
C THR A 160 20.47 -20.75 12.70
N LEU A 161 20.38 -20.78 14.04
CA LEU A 161 20.96 -19.76 14.91
C LEU A 161 22.44 -19.46 14.60
N ASP A 162 23.22 -20.47 14.22
CA ASP A 162 24.63 -20.28 13.89
C ASP A 162 24.82 -19.42 12.64
N HIS A 163 23.96 -19.58 11.61
CA HIS A 163 23.98 -18.71 10.43
C HIS A 163 23.69 -17.24 10.81
N VAL A 164 22.72 -17.04 11.73
CA VAL A 164 22.37 -15.71 12.24
C VAL A 164 23.57 -15.08 12.97
N LYS A 165 24.25 -15.85 13.83
CA LYS A 165 25.46 -15.38 14.55
C LYS A 165 26.64 -15.10 13.64
N VAL A 166 26.83 -15.92 12.60
CA VAL A 166 27.86 -15.68 11.57
C VAL A 166 27.59 -14.36 10.85
N ALA A 167 26.33 -14.07 10.51
CA ALA A 167 25.97 -12.79 9.92
C ALA A 167 26.26 -11.60 10.86
N GLU A 168 25.97 -11.72 12.17
CA GLU A 168 26.33 -10.67 13.15
C GLU A 168 27.83 -10.43 13.25
N GLN A 169 28.63 -11.50 13.19
CA GLN A 169 30.10 -11.40 13.19
C GLN A 169 30.63 -10.75 11.92
N ALA A 170 30.00 -11.01 10.77
CA ALA A 170 30.43 -10.50 9.48
C ALA A 170 30.03 -9.02 9.23
N TYR A 171 28.96 -8.53 9.87
CA TYR A 171 28.43 -7.19 9.65
C TYR A 171 28.36 -6.35 10.93
N ARG A 172 27.28 -6.50 11.70
CA ARG A 172 27.09 -5.84 13.01
C ARG A 172 26.06 -6.62 13.83
N ALA A 173 25.94 -6.33 15.12
CA ALA A 173 24.82 -6.81 15.90
C ALA A 173 23.48 -6.28 15.33
N MET A 174 22.45 -7.14 15.30
CA MET A 174 21.10 -6.74 14.93
C MET A 174 20.35 -6.10 16.11
N GLY A 175 19.33 -5.31 15.80
CA GLY A 175 18.53 -4.61 16.80
C GLY A 175 17.23 -4.00 16.29
N PRO A 176 16.54 -3.22 17.15
CA PRO A 176 15.28 -2.57 16.79
C PRO A 176 15.40 -1.68 15.54
N GLY A 177 14.46 -1.85 14.62
CA GLY A 177 14.41 -1.10 13.36
C GLY A 177 15.18 -1.75 12.21
N ASP A 178 15.78 -2.92 12.42
CA ASP A 178 16.29 -3.75 11.32
C ASP A 178 15.14 -4.53 10.65
N ALA A 179 15.27 -4.71 9.33
CA ALA A 179 14.53 -5.68 8.53
C ALA A 179 15.50 -6.83 8.20
N VAL A 180 15.37 -7.96 8.90
CA VAL A 180 16.26 -9.11 8.69
C VAL A 180 15.78 -9.93 7.49
N LEU A 181 16.54 -9.90 6.40
CA LEU A 181 16.19 -10.55 5.14
C LEU A 181 17.06 -11.79 4.90
N TYR A 182 16.45 -12.97 4.85
CA TYR A 182 17.12 -14.21 4.50
C TYR A 182 17.22 -14.33 2.98
N TRP A 183 18.43 -14.51 2.46
CA TRP A 183 18.71 -14.44 1.03
C TRP A 183 19.27 -15.76 0.51
N SER A 184 18.53 -16.42 -0.38
CA SER A 184 18.87 -17.73 -0.93
C SER A 184 18.96 -17.76 -2.46
N GLY A 185 18.29 -16.82 -3.14
CA GLY A 185 18.02 -16.79 -4.57
C GLY A 185 16.89 -17.72 -5.02
N TYR A 186 16.04 -18.24 -4.11
CA TYR A 186 15.06 -19.27 -4.45
C TYR A 186 13.99 -18.77 -5.42
N ASP A 187 13.26 -17.72 -5.06
CA ASP A 187 12.20 -17.15 -5.92
C ASP A 187 12.77 -16.64 -7.25
N ASP A 188 13.91 -15.91 -7.22
CA ASP A 188 14.63 -15.45 -8.43
C ASP A 188 14.93 -16.60 -9.41
N LYS A 189 15.19 -17.81 -8.88
CA LYS A 189 15.49 -18.99 -9.69
C LYS A 189 14.21 -19.65 -10.19
N TYR A 190 13.20 -19.81 -9.34
CA TYR A 190 12.11 -20.78 -9.52
C TYR A 190 10.72 -20.21 -9.77
N ASP A 191 10.49 -18.92 -9.55
CA ASP A 191 9.24 -18.30 -9.97
C ASP A 191 9.26 -18.09 -11.49
N ARG A 192 8.70 -19.07 -12.18
CA ARG A 192 8.68 -19.18 -13.65
C ARG A 192 7.25 -19.49 -14.12
N PRO A 193 6.93 -19.19 -15.38
CA PRO A 193 5.70 -19.71 -15.97
C PRO A 193 5.64 -21.24 -15.89
N MET A 194 4.44 -21.80 -15.81
CA MET A 194 4.22 -23.24 -15.94
C MET A 194 4.61 -23.73 -17.36
N PRO A 195 5.15 -24.95 -17.51
CA PRO A 195 5.30 -25.98 -16.47
C PRO A 195 6.53 -25.84 -15.56
N GLU A 196 7.58 -25.09 -15.94
CA GLU A 196 8.82 -24.97 -15.16
C GLU A 196 8.60 -24.37 -13.76
N GLY A 197 7.56 -23.53 -13.62
CA GLY A 197 7.10 -22.96 -12.35
C GLY A 197 6.63 -23.98 -11.31
N SER A 198 6.43 -25.26 -11.66
CA SER A 198 6.13 -26.31 -10.69
C SER A 198 7.18 -26.39 -9.59
N ARG A 199 8.43 -26.04 -9.94
CA ARG A 199 9.57 -26.08 -9.04
C ARG A 199 9.45 -25.15 -7.84
N LEU A 200 8.67 -24.06 -7.93
CA LEU A 200 8.53 -23.08 -6.84
C LEU A 200 7.88 -23.71 -5.60
N ILE A 201 6.71 -24.33 -5.76
CA ILE A 201 5.89 -24.86 -4.65
C ILE A 201 5.50 -26.33 -4.87
N ILE A 202 5.06 -26.70 -6.07
CA ILE A 202 4.47 -28.03 -6.34
C ILE A 202 5.48 -29.16 -6.13
N ASP A 203 6.64 -29.10 -6.79
CA ASP A 203 7.63 -30.18 -6.76
C ASP A 203 8.20 -30.43 -5.34
N PRO A 204 8.51 -29.38 -4.54
CA PRO A 204 8.78 -29.55 -3.12
C PRO A 204 7.66 -30.24 -2.34
N MET A 205 6.41 -29.78 -2.52
CA MET A 205 5.25 -30.29 -1.78
C MET A 205 4.97 -31.77 -2.05
N VAL A 206 5.19 -32.23 -3.29
CA VAL A 206 4.99 -33.65 -3.65
C VAL A 206 6.25 -34.51 -3.45
N GLY A 207 7.35 -33.92 -2.96
CA GLY A 207 8.59 -34.63 -2.64
C GLY A 207 9.43 -35.04 -3.86
N THR A 208 9.31 -34.33 -4.98
CA THR A 208 10.13 -34.57 -6.18
C THR A 208 11.32 -33.62 -6.31
N ALA A 209 11.37 -32.56 -5.49
CA ALA A 209 12.50 -31.63 -5.39
C ALA A 209 12.74 -31.19 -3.92
N PRO A 210 13.92 -30.64 -3.58
CA PRO A 210 14.15 -30.01 -2.29
C PRO A 210 13.28 -28.76 -2.11
N GLY A 211 12.87 -28.51 -0.87
CA GLY A 211 12.15 -27.30 -0.48
C GLY A 211 13.01 -26.03 -0.52
N TRP A 212 12.36 -24.93 -0.20
CA TRP A 212 13.00 -23.61 -0.11
C TRP A 212 13.75 -23.42 1.21
N PRO A 213 14.82 -22.61 1.25
CA PRO A 213 15.47 -22.24 2.49
C PRO A 213 14.61 -21.36 3.39
N ALA A 214 14.51 -21.71 4.67
CA ALA A 214 13.79 -20.93 5.67
C ALA A 214 14.46 -21.08 7.05
N PRO A 215 14.42 -20.08 7.94
CA PRO A 215 14.98 -20.23 9.27
C PRO A 215 14.12 -21.15 10.13
N ASN A 216 14.77 -21.83 11.08
CA ASN A 216 14.07 -22.62 12.09
C ASN A 216 13.60 -21.74 13.26
N PHE A 217 12.89 -22.36 14.22
CA PHE A 217 12.39 -21.68 15.41
C PHE A 217 13.47 -20.89 16.13
N ASP A 218 14.61 -21.52 16.45
CA ASP A 218 15.69 -20.90 17.24
C ASP A 218 16.30 -19.67 16.56
N ALA A 219 16.44 -19.69 15.23
CA ALA A 219 16.91 -18.54 14.48
C ALA A 219 15.90 -17.38 14.54
N ALA A 220 14.61 -17.66 14.27
CA ALA A 220 13.53 -16.68 14.32
C ALA A 220 13.34 -16.10 15.74
N GLU A 221 13.43 -16.96 16.75
CA GLU A 221 13.37 -16.62 18.17
C GLU A 221 14.48 -15.65 18.56
N TYR A 222 15.73 -16.00 18.20
CA TYR A 222 16.88 -15.17 18.51
C TYR A 222 16.74 -13.80 17.86
N VAL A 223 16.39 -13.72 16.56
CA VAL A 223 16.14 -12.45 15.86
C VAL A 223 15.10 -11.60 16.61
N GLY A 224 13.96 -12.18 16.99
CA GLY A 224 12.92 -11.50 17.76
C GLY A 224 13.39 -11.00 19.14
N SER A 225 14.21 -11.81 19.83
CA SER A 225 14.81 -11.48 21.14
C SER A 225 15.76 -10.27 21.07
N ARG A 226 16.35 -9.99 19.90
CA ARG A 226 17.18 -8.81 19.66
C ARG A 226 16.37 -7.52 19.44
N GLY A 227 15.04 -7.61 19.44
CA GLY A 227 14.17 -6.45 19.23
C GLY A 227 13.81 -6.19 17.76
N VAL A 228 14.22 -7.08 16.85
CA VAL A 228 13.77 -7.06 15.45
C VAL A 228 12.28 -7.41 15.39
N ARG A 229 11.51 -6.71 14.55
CA ARG A 229 10.06 -6.89 14.41
C ARG A 229 9.60 -7.16 12.98
N LEU A 230 10.55 -7.25 12.06
CA LEU A 230 10.34 -7.47 10.65
C LEU A 230 11.40 -8.45 10.15
N MET A 231 10.96 -9.60 9.64
CA MET A 231 11.80 -10.47 8.82
C MET A 231 11.21 -10.58 7.41
N GLY A 232 12.05 -10.91 6.45
CA GLY A 232 11.58 -11.33 5.13
C GLY A 232 12.52 -12.37 4.52
N LEU A 233 12.09 -13.01 3.45
CA LEU A 233 12.89 -13.98 2.72
C LEU A 233 12.47 -14.10 1.26
N ASP A 234 13.40 -14.51 0.42
CA ASP A 234 13.18 -14.74 -1.02
C ASP A 234 12.79 -16.19 -1.33
N SER A 235 11.80 -16.67 -0.57
CA SER A 235 11.23 -18.01 -0.66
C SER A 235 9.72 -17.90 -0.51
N PRO A 236 8.93 -18.86 -1.04
CA PRO A 236 7.47 -18.78 -1.02
C PRO A 236 6.89 -18.91 0.38
N SER A 237 7.68 -19.37 1.37
CA SER A 237 7.29 -19.35 2.76
C SER A 237 8.43 -19.20 3.76
N MET A 238 8.18 -18.43 4.81
CA MET A 238 8.89 -18.35 6.08
C MET A 238 8.84 -19.71 6.80
N GLY A 239 7.81 -20.51 6.52
CA GLY A 239 7.69 -21.88 7.00
C GLY A 239 8.51 -22.87 6.18
N ALA A 240 9.40 -23.63 6.84
CA ALA A 240 10.21 -24.63 6.18
C ALA A 240 9.49 -25.99 6.03
N LEU A 241 10.00 -26.85 5.15
CA LEU A 241 9.59 -28.25 5.03
C LEU A 241 10.50 -29.18 5.85
N GLY A 242 9.96 -29.94 6.80
CA GLY A 242 10.60 -31.09 7.42
C GLY A 242 9.77 -31.72 8.55
N PRO A 243 10.33 -32.70 9.27
CA PRO A 243 9.76 -33.11 10.55
C PRO A 243 9.82 -31.96 11.58
N PRO A 244 8.91 -31.92 12.57
CA PRO A 244 8.93 -30.89 13.62
C PRO A 244 10.22 -30.97 14.43
N GLN A 245 10.76 -29.82 14.83
CA GLN A 245 11.86 -29.74 15.81
C GLN A 245 11.30 -29.55 17.23
N HIS A 246 10.05 -29.10 17.37
CA HIS A 246 9.37 -28.86 18.64
C HIS A 246 7.97 -29.52 18.68
N ILE A 247 7.41 -29.65 19.89
CA ILE A 247 6.04 -30.18 20.07
C ILE A 247 5.03 -29.13 19.61
N GLN A 248 4.05 -29.54 18.81
CA GLN A 248 3.02 -28.66 18.27
C GLN A 248 1.65 -28.94 18.87
N ALA A 249 0.92 -27.87 19.17
CA ALA A 249 -0.49 -27.94 19.55
C ALA A 249 -1.37 -27.77 18.31
N GLY A 250 -2.47 -28.53 18.23
CA GLY A 250 -3.46 -28.41 17.16
C GLY A 250 -3.51 -29.61 16.20
N PRO A 251 -4.43 -29.58 15.22
CA PRO A 251 -4.55 -30.65 14.25
C PRO A 251 -3.35 -30.66 13.28
N ALA A 252 -2.87 -31.85 12.94
CA ALA A 252 -1.98 -32.01 11.78
C ALA A 252 -2.79 -31.72 10.51
N GLY A 253 -2.46 -30.65 9.80
CA GLY A 253 -3.17 -30.23 8.59
C GLY A 253 -2.87 -31.11 7.37
N MET A 254 -3.78 -31.11 6.38
CA MET A 254 -3.69 -31.90 5.14
C MET A 254 -2.41 -31.63 4.32
N PHE A 255 -1.85 -30.42 4.42
CA PHE A 255 -0.63 -30.00 3.73
C PHE A 255 0.41 -29.42 4.68
N GLN A 256 0.14 -29.45 6.00
CA GLN A 256 0.99 -28.73 6.92
C GLN A 256 2.22 -29.55 7.27
N ASN A 257 3.34 -28.99 6.86
CA ASN A 257 4.62 -29.35 7.39
C ASN A 257 4.76 -28.78 8.81
N PRO A 258 4.98 -29.59 9.86
CA PRO A 258 5.10 -29.06 11.21
C PRO A 258 6.15 -27.94 11.30
N LEU A 259 7.30 -28.10 10.64
CA LEU A 259 8.35 -27.08 10.68
C LEU A 259 7.92 -25.72 10.13
N ALA A 260 6.88 -25.66 9.28
CA ALA A 260 6.34 -24.42 8.76
C ALA A 260 5.74 -23.52 9.84
N LEU A 261 5.06 -24.11 10.84
CA LEU A 261 4.47 -23.38 11.95
C LEU A 261 5.55 -22.83 12.91
N GLU A 262 6.58 -23.63 13.18
CA GLU A 262 7.63 -23.31 14.16
C GLU A 262 8.39 -22.02 13.83
N SER A 263 8.82 -21.86 12.59
CA SER A 263 9.53 -20.68 12.12
C SER A 263 8.74 -19.39 12.38
N HIS A 264 7.42 -19.44 12.15
CA HIS A 264 6.53 -18.33 12.41
C HIS A 264 6.44 -17.99 13.92
N LEU A 265 6.17 -19.01 14.74
CA LEU A 265 5.94 -18.85 16.18
C LEU A 265 7.16 -18.27 16.92
N GLY A 266 8.38 -18.59 16.48
CA GLY A 266 9.62 -18.07 17.07
C GLY A 266 9.68 -16.54 17.09
N HIS A 267 9.19 -15.89 16.02
CA HIS A 267 9.21 -14.43 15.87
C HIS A 267 7.88 -13.77 16.27
N PHE A 268 6.74 -14.35 15.90
CA PHE A 268 5.41 -13.78 16.14
C PHE A 268 5.07 -13.58 17.61
N LYS A 269 5.69 -14.34 18.53
CA LYS A 269 5.51 -14.13 19.98
C LYS A 269 5.96 -12.74 20.45
N TYR A 270 6.73 -12.04 19.63
CA TYR A 270 7.18 -10.66 19.86
C TYR A 270 6.31 -9.59 19.19
N GLY A 271 5.18 -9.97 18.56
CA GLY A 271 4.32 -9.05 17.81
C GLY A 271 4.94 -8.65 16.46
N ALA A 272 5.81 -9.49 15.93
CA ALA A 272 6.55 -9.23 14.71
C ALA A 272 5.79 -9.67 13.45
N ILE A 273 6.26 -9.23 12.29
CA ILE A 273 5.68 -9.56 10.97
C ILE A 273 6.74 -10.20 10.06
N HIS A 274 6.26 -10.91 9.04
CA HIS A 274 7.07 -11.54 8.01
C HIS A 274 6.68 -11.07 6.62
N THR A 275 7.64 -11.02 5.71
CA THR A 275 7.36 -10.86 4.29
C THR A 275 7.97 -12.00 3.49
N GLU A 276 7.12 -12.80 2.87
CA GLU A 276 7.49 -13.96 2.06
C GLU A 276 7.48 -13.59 0.57
N GLY A 277 8.06 -14.46 -0.27
CA GLY A 277 8.03 -14.31 -1.72
C GLY A 277 8.81 -13.11 -2.26
N LEU A 278 9.96 -12.78 -1.66
CA LEU A 278 10.83 -11.70 -2.14
C LEU A 278 11.70 -12.12 -3.33
N MET A 279 12.22 -11.14 -4.07
CA MET A 279 13.17 -11.31 -5.19
C MET A 279 14.23 -10.22 -5.18
N ASN A 280 15.24 -10.34 -6.06
CA ASN A 280 16.24 -9.30 -6.34
C ASN A 280 17.08 -8.86 -5.13
N LEU A 281 17.19 -9.69 -4.09
CA LEU A 281 17.98 -9.37 -2.89
C LEU A 281 19.49 -9.26 -3.18
N ASP A 282 19.95 -9.74 -4.33
CA ASP A 282 21.31 -9.54 -4.85
C ASP A 282 21.62 -8.05 -5.12
N LYS A 283 20.60 -7.26 -5.47
CA LYS A 283 20.71 -5.83 -5.80
C LYS A 283 20.58 -4.92 -4.59
N VAL A 284 20.26 -5.47 -3.41
CA VAL A 284 19.98 -4.68 -2.21
C VAL A 284 21.16 -4.75 -1.23
N PRO A 285 21.95 -3.69 -1.04
CA PRO A 285 22.99 -3.68 -0.01
C PRO A 285 22.40 -3.54 1.40
N ASN A 286 23.11 -4.04 2.40
CA ASN A 286 22.82 -3.72 3.80
C ASN A 286 22.84 -2.19 4.01
N GLY A 287 21.98 -1.67 4.90
CA GLY A 287 21.81 -0.23 5.12
C GLY A 287 20.77 0.44 4.22
N SER A 288 20.28 -0.24 3.18
CA SER A 288 19.11 0.20 2.39
C SER A 288 17.85 0.28 3.27
N LEU A 289 16.87 1.08 2.86
CA LEU A 289 15.55 1.11 3.52
C LEU A 289 14.63 0.08 2.85
N TYR A 290 14.29 -0.97 3.59
CA TYR A 290 13.29 -1.95 3.20
C TYR A 290 11.88 -1.45 3.52
N ILE A 291 10.93 -1.69 2.62
CA ILE A 291 9.54 -1.27 2.73
C ILE A 291 8.66 -2.40 2.19
N ALA A 292 7.68 -2.87 2.97
CA ALA A 292 6.67 -3.84 2.53
C ALA A 292 5.28 -3.30 2.86
N LEU A 293 4.48 -2.99 1.83
CA LEU A 293 3.16 -2.38 2.01
C LEU A 293 2.05 -3.37 1.62
N PRO A 294 1.51 -4.12 2.60
CA PRO A 294 0.32 -4.96 2.41
C PRO A 294 -0.93 -4.10 2.24
N VAL A 295 -1.88 -4.56 1.43
CA VAL A 295 -3.21 -3.93 1.33
C VAL A 295 -3.90 -3.91 2.71
N LYS A 296 -4.64 -2.85 3.03
CA LYS A 296 -5.17 -2.64 4.39
C LYS A 296 -6.56 -3.29 4.60
N HIS A 297 -6.65 -4.60 4.45
CA HIS A 297 -7.88 -5.37 4.65
C HIS A 297 -8.25 -5.51 6.14
N GLU A 298 -9.54 -5.33 6.46
CA GLU A 298 -10.05 -5.53 7.83
C GLU A 298 -10.02 -7.01 8.22
N ASN A 299 -9.44 -7.31 9.39
CA ASN A 299 -9.36 -8.67 9.94
C ASN A 299 -8.64 -9.63 8.98
N SER A 300 -7.52 -9.21 8.40
CA SER A 300 -6.72 -10.04 7.52
C SER A 300 -5.39 -10.43 8.17
N PRO A 301 -5.11 -11.72 8.40
CA PRO A 301 -3.93 -12.20 9.10
C PRO A 301 -2.68 -12.29 8.21
N THR A 302 -2.87 -12.56 6.93
CA THR A 302 -1.86 -12.45 5.87
C THR A 302 -2.45 -11.57 4.76
N VAL A 303 -1.62 -10.94 3.94
CA VAL A 303 -2.10 -10.03 2.90
C VAL A 303 -1.13 -9.94 1.73
N GLU A 304 -1.66 -9.91 0.51
CA GLU A 304 -0.91 -9.61 -0.70
C GLU A 304 -0.17 -8.27 -0.57
N THR A 305 1.12 -8.28 -0.91
CA THR A 305 2.04 -7.20 -0.58
C THR A 305 2.90 -6.85 -1.77
N ARG A 306 3.32 -5.58 -1.87
CA ARG A 306 4.49 -5.22 -2.68
C ARG A 306 5.60 -4.73 -1.77
N ALA A 307 6.80 -5.27 -1.98
CA ALA A 307 7.99 -4.93 -1.24
C ALA A 307 9.04 -4.29 -2.15
N ILE A 308 9.76 -3.30 -1.62
CA ILE A 308 10.85 -2.61 -2.31
C ILE A 308 12.02 -2.36 -1.36
N ALA A 309 13.16 -1.96 -1.92
CA ALA A 309 14.22 -1.31 -1.17
C ALA A 309 14.66 0.00 -1.82
N ILE A 310 14.78 1.07 -1.03
CA ILE A 310 15.48 2.29 -1.43
C ILE A 310 16.97 2.08 -1.17
N THR A 311 17.76 1.99 -2.24
CA THR A 311 19.19 1.65 -2.20
C THR A 311 20.11 2.86 -2.15
N ASN A 312 19.58 4.07 -2.40
CA ASN A 312 20.27 5.32 -2.14
C ASN A 312 20.59 5.45 -0.65
N GLN A 313 21.84 5.15 -0.27
CA GLN A 313 22.24 5.02 1.13
C GLN A 313 22.07 6.33 1.92
N THR A 314 22.27 7.49 1.29
CA THR A 314 22.10 8.78 1.97
C THR A 314 20.64 9.03 2.31
N LEU A 315 19.75 8.89 1.33
CA LEU A 315 18.31 9.06 1.54
C LEU A 315 17.77 7.99 2.50
N ALA A 316 18.16 6.72 2.33
CA ALA A 316 17.77 5.63 3.21
C ALA A 316 18.17 5.91 4.67
N ALA A 317 19.40 6.35 4.92
CA ALA A 317 19.87 6.68 6.26
C ALA A 317 19.08 7.83 6.90
N ASP A 318 18.67 8.83 6.13
CA ASP A 318 17.86 9.93 6.62
C ASP A 318 16.42 9.49 6.97
N LEU A 319 15.77 8.76 6.07
CA LEU A 319 14.43 8.21 6.30
C LEU A 319 14.40 7.24 7.48
N LEU A 320 15.45 6.41 7.64
CA LEU A 320 15.57 5.44 8.73
C LEU A 320 15.58 6.11 10.11
N LYS A 321 16.05 7.36 10.25
CA LYS A 321 15.98 8.10 11.52
C LYS A 321 14.52 8.33 11.95
N ALA A 322 13.65 8.65 10.99
CA ALA A 322 12.22 8.84 11.23
C ALA A 322 11.51 7.51 11.48
N VAL A 323 11.81 6.49 10.68
CA VAL A 323 11.26 5.13 10.85
C VAL A 323 11.61 4.55 12.23
N LYS A 324 12.89 4.59 12.64
CA LYS A 324 13.32 4.15 13.99
C LYS A 324 12.71 4.99 15.11
N GLY A 325 12.43 6.27 14.83
CA GLY A 325 11.67 7.16 15.69
C GLY A 325 10.14 6.95 15.66
N LYS A 326 9.66 5.93 14.93
CA LYS A 326 8.24 5.59 14.75
C LYS A 326 7.39 6.72 14.16
N ARG A 327 8.01 7.60 13.36
CA ARG A 327 7.36 8.76 12.73
C ARG A 327 6.91 8.42 11.31
N VAL A 328 5.94 7.52 11.22
CA VAL A 328 5.33 7.09 9.95
C VAL A 328 3.81 7.19 10.07
N ALA A 329 3.22 7.96 9.17
CA ALA A 329 1.79 8.13 8.99
C ALA A 329 1.25 7.05 8.05
N ASP A 330 0.15 6.39 8.44
CA ASP A 330 -0.66 5.56 7.53
C ASP A 330 -1.73 6.45 6.89
N LEU A 331 -1.81 6.44 5.56
CA LEU A 331 -2.71 7.28 4.78
C LEU A 331 -3.79 6.49 4.05
N SER A 332 -3.99 5.22 4.42
CA SER A 332 -4.90 4.33 3.71
C SER A 332 -6.17 4.08 4.49
N VAL A 333 -7.31 4.10 3.78
CA VAL A 333 -8.57 3.60 4.32
C VAL A 333 -8.50 2.10 4.56
N VAL A 334 -9.31 1.61 5.51
CA VAL A 334 -9.44 0.16 5.74
C VAL A 334 -10.44 -0.43 4.75
N LEU A 335 -10.06 -1.53 4.08
CA LEU A 335 -10.96 -2.24 3.18
C LEU A 335 -11.85 -3.20 3.99
N SER A 336 -13.16 -3.06 3.84
CA SER A 336 -14.12 -3.99 4.43
C SER A 336 -15.46 -3.90 3.71
N MET A 337 -16.28 -4.96 3.81
CA MET A 337 -17.67 -4.97 3.33
C MET A 337 -18.58 -3.94 4.03
N ARG A 338 -18.09 -3.30 5.10
CA ARG A 338 -18.82 -2.33 5.91
C ARG A 338 -18.41 -0.88 5.65
N HIS A 339 -17.53 -0.61 4.69
CA HIS A 339 -17.05 0.74 4.39
C HIS A 339 -17.36 1.14 2.93
N PRO A 340 -17.46 2.44 2.62
CA PRO A 340 -17.64 2.92 1.25
C PRO A 340 -16.31 2.86 0.51
N VAL A 341 -15.88 1.66 0.12
CA VAL A 341 -14.59 1.41 -0.55
C VAL A 341 -14.74 0.96 -2.00
N TRP A 342 -15.94 0.97 -2.55
CA TRP A 342 -16.21 0.57 -3.94
C TRP A 342 -17.14 1.60 -4.57
N TRP A 343 -17.09 1.72 -5.90
CA TRP A 343 -17.88 2.71 -6.63
C TRP A 343 -19.34 2.27 -6.82
N PRO A 344 -20.32 2.93 -6.17
CA PRO A 344 -21.71 2.50 -6.23
C PRO A 344 -22.44 2.95 -7.50
N GLY A 345 -21.79 3.78 -8.32
CA GLY A 345 -22.40 4.40 -9.49
C GLY A 345 -23.48 5.42 -9.15
N ARG A 346 -23.92 6.14 -10.18
CA ARG A 346 -25.05 7.07 -10.10
C ARG A 346 -26.36 6.33 -10.31
N GLY A 347 -27.38 6.59 -9.49
CA GLY A 347 -28.69 5.94 -9.65
C GLY A 347 -28.69 4.46 -9.25
N LEU A 348 -29.50 3.65 -9.93
CA LEU A 348 -29.66 2.21 -9.67
C LEU A 348 -28.96 1.38 -10.75
N GLY A 349 -28.10 0.43 -10.35
CA GLY A 349 -27.52 -0.56 -11.25
C GLY A 349 -26.21 -0.16 -11.97
N HIS A 350 -25.61 0.98 -11.64
CA HIS A 350 -24.37 1.48 -12.26
C HIS A 350 -23.10 1.21 -11.42
N HIS A 351 -23.16 0.25 -10.52
CA HIS A 351 -22.04 -0.02 -9.60
C HIS A 351 -20.94 -0.87 -10.24
N VAL A 352 -19.72 -0.67 -9.74
CA VAL A 352 -18.60 -1.59 -9.95
C VAL A 352 -18.70 -2.78 -9.00
N PHE A 353 -17.80 -3.75 -9.14
CA PHE A 353 -17.76 -4.90 -8.23
C PHE A 353 -17.51 -4.45 -6.77
N PRO A 354 -18.37 -4.86 -5.81
CA PRO A 354 -18.16 -4.51 -4.41
C PRO A 354 -17.02 -5.32 -3.79
N TYR A 355 -16.32 -4.71 -2.83
CA TYR A 355 -15.36 -5.43 -2.00
C TYR A 355 -16.04 -6.54 -1.20
N SER A 356 -15.52 -7.75 -1.31
CA SER A 356 -15.99 -8.93 -0.58
C SER A 356 -14.81 -9.72 -0.03
N ARG A 357 -14.82 -9.97 1.28
CA ARG A 357 -13.91 -10.92 1.91
C ARG A 357 -14.56 -12.29 1.96
N ILE A 358 -13.98 -13.25 1.26
CA ILE A 358 -14.38 -14.66 1.24
C ILE A 358 -13.74 -15.32 2.46
N GLN A 359 -14.58 -15.79 3.39
CA GLN A 359 -14.23 -15.85 4.82
C GLN A 359 -14.57 -17.21 5.45
N PRO A 360 -13.68 -17.73 6.32
CA PRO A 360 -12.25 -17.90 6.06
C PRO A 360 -12.00 -19.10 5.13
N VAL A 361 -10.93 -19.03 4.33
CA VAL A 361 -10.45 -20.16 3.51
C VAL A 361 -10.00 -21.31 4.43
N ASN A 362 -9.24 -20.96 5.46
CA ASN A 362 -8.89 -21.84 6.57
C ASN A 362 -8.94 -21.03 7.86
N TYR A 363 -9.37 -21.67 8.95
CA TYR A 363 -9.29 -21.12 10.30
C TYR A 363 -8.51 -22.09 11.19
N PHE A 364 -8.18 -21.70 12.42
CA PHE A 364 -7.25 -22.45 13.29
C PHE A 364 -7.66 -23.90 13.60
N ASP A 365 -8.92 -24.28 13.36
CA ASP A 365 -9.50 -25.61 13.52
C ASP A 365 -9.83 -26.29 12.17
N GLY A 366 -9.46 -25.65 11.06
CA GLY A 366 -9.71 -26.08 9.70
C GLY A 366 -8.79 -27.21 9.22
N PRO A 367 -9.10 -27.79 8.04
CA PRO A 367 -8.44 -29.00 7.55
C PRO A 367 -6.98 -28.78 7.12
N PHE A 368 -6.50 -27.55 6.96
CA PHE A 368 -5.12 -27.30 6.52
C PHE A 368 -4.13 -26.98 7.63
N GLY A 369 -4.59 -26.86 8.87
CA GLY A 369 -3.75 -26.62 10.04
C GLY A 369 -4.20 -25.41 10.84
N PRO A 370 -3.53 -25.12 11.98
CA PRO A 370 -3.93 -24.05 12.87
C PRO A 370 -3.40 -22.69 12.39
N TYR A 371 -3.85 -22.28 11.21
CA TYR A 371 -3.58 -20.96 10.65
C TYR A 371 -4.84 -20.32 10.07
N TRP A 372 -4.81 -19.01 9.89
CA TRP A 372 -5.91 -18.26 9.34
C TRP A 372 -5.48 -17.56 8.05
N VAL A 373 -6.30 -17.69 7.02
CA VAL A 373 -6.15 -17.04 5.70
C VAL A 373 -7.53 -16.74 5.13
N ASN A 374 -7.63 -15.67 4.36
CA ASN A 374 -8.82 -15.30 3.59
C ASN A 374 -8.51 -15.18 2.09
N THR A 375 -9.57 -15.06 1.30
CA THR A 375 -9.48 -14.59 -0.09
C THR A 375 -10.30 -13.31 -0.21
N HIS A 376 -9.83 -12.38 -1.01
CA HIS A 376 -10.52 -11.12 -1.29
C HIS A 376 -10.96 -11.08 -2.74
N MET A 377 -12.18 -10.58 -2.95
CA MET A 377 -12.73 -10.27 -4.27
C MET A 377 -13.04 -8.77 -4.29
N MET A 378 -12.45 -8.04 -5.22
CA MET A 378 -12.51 -6.58 -5.24
C MET A 378 -12.32 -6.02 -6.64
N ASP A 379 -12.85 -4.82 -6.86
CA ASP A 379 -12.56 -4.03 -8.06
C ASP A 379 -11.16 -3.40 -7.98
N SER A 380 -10.50 -3.17 -9.12
CA SER A 380 -9.17 -2.56 -9.17
C SER A 380 -9.12 -1.13 -8.61
N GLN A 381 -10.26 -0.44 -8.46
CA GLN A 381 -10.41 0.89 -7.86
C GLN A 381 -10.92 0.84 -6.40
N THR A 382 -10.71 -0.29 -5.70
CA THR A 382 -11.22 -0.45 -4.32
C THR A 382 -10.38 0.31 -3.29
N GLY A 383 -11.01 1.23 -2.56
CA GLY A 383 -10.44 2.00 -1.45
C GLY A 383 -9.17 2.75 -1.86
N THR A 384 -8.15 2.83 -1.00
CA THR A 384 -6.89 3.50 -1.36
C THR A 384 -6.20 2.72 -2.48
N HIS A 385 -6.17 3.28 -3.69
CA HIS A 385 -5.70 2.60 -4.90
C HIS A 385 -4.92 3.53 -5.82
N VAL A 386 -4.21 2.96 -6.80
CA VAL A 386 -3.59 3.69 -7.89
C VAL A 386 -4.45 3.62 -9.15
N ASP A 387 -4.57 4.76 -9.84
CA ASP A 387 -4.97 4.80 -11.24
C ASP A 387 -3.75 5.00 -12.14
N PRO A 388 -3.29 3.93 -12.82
CA PRO A 388 -2.23 4.04 -13.80
C PRO A 388 -2.78 4.63 -15.11
N PRO A 389 -1.93 5.11 -16.05
CA PRO A 389 -2.41 5.68 -17.31
C PRO A 389 -3.32 4.74 -18.12
N ALA A 390 -3.14 3.42 -18.02
CA ALA A 390 -4.02 2.46 -18.69
C ALA A 390 -5.46 2.42 -18.16
N HIS A 391 -5.77 3.04 -17.01
CA HIS A 391 -7.14 3.10 -16.50
C HIS A 391 -8.08 3.85 -17.45
N TYR A 392 -7.66 5.01 -17.96
CA TYR A 392 -8.43 5.85 -18.92
C TYR A 392 -7.79 5.97 -20.30
N GLY A 393 -6.53 5.53 -20.43
CA GLY A 393 -5.76 5.57 -21.65
C GLY A 393 -5.87 4.25 -22.41
N PRO A 394 -6.58 4.20 -23.55
CA PRO A 394 -6.72 2.96 -24.30
C PRO A 394 -5.38 2.51 -24.90
N PRO A 395 -5.23 1.20 -25.17
CA PRO A 395 -3.99 0.65 -25.69
C PRO A 395 -3.71 1.12 -27.13
N PRO A 396 -2.44 1.05 -27.59
CA PRO A 396 -2.09 1.27 -28.99
C PRO A 396 -2.97 0.42 -29.93
N GLY A 397 -3.45 1.03 -31.01
CA GLY A 397 -4.34 0.36 -31.97
C GLY A 397 -5.82 0.32 -31.60
N PHE A 398 -6.22 0.88 -30.45
CA PHE A 398 -7.64 1.06 -30.13
C PHE A 398 -8.35 1.96 -31.16
N ASP A 399 -9.55 1.52 -31.58
CA ASP A 399 -10.43 2.25 -32.49
C ASP A 399 -11.43 3.10 -31.70
N ASP A 400 -11.28 4.43 -31.78
CA ASP A 400 -12.18 5.39 -31.10
C ASP A 400 -13.63 5.30 -31.58
N SER A 401 -13.91 4.64 -32.71
CA SER A 401 -15.28 4.36 -33.14
C SER A 401 -16.03 3.46 -32.15
N ARG A 402 -15.30 2.69 -31.32
CA ARG A 402 -15.86 1.85 -30.26
C ARG A 402 -16.42 2.63 -29.07
N TYR A 403 -16.00 3.89 -28.87
CA TYR A 403 -16.58 4.74 -27.85
C TYR A 403 -18.04 5.07 -28.18
N ASP A 404 -18.86 5.35 -27.16
CA ASP A 404 -20.20 5.90 -27.39
C ASP A 404 -20.16 7.36 -27.88
N ALA A 405 -21.33 7.90 -28.25
CA ALA A 405 -21.42 9.25 -28.80
C ALA A 405 -20.99 10.34 -27.80
N GLU A 406 -21.30 10.16 -26.51
CA GLU A 406 -20.96 11.12 -25.46
C GLU A 406 -19.45 11.14 -25.20
N THR A 407 -18.85 9.96 -25.10
CA THR A 407 -17.41 9.78 -24.92
C THR A 407 -16.63 10.31 -26.12
N ARG A 408 -17.07 10.05 -27.36
CA ARG A 408 -16.45 10.63 -28.56
C ARG A 408 -16.56 12.16 -28.62
N ALA A 409 -17.70 12.72 -28.24
CA ALA A 409 -17.88 14.17 -28.22
C ALA A 409 -16.93 14.81 -27.20
N ALA A 410 -16.85 14.24 -26.00
CA ALA A 410 -15.94 14.71 -24.97
C ALA A 410 -14.47 14.49 -25.34
N LEU A 411 -14.12 13.40 -26.04
CA LEU A 411 -12.78 13.19 -26.60
C LEU A 411 -12.43 14.30 -27.59
N GLY A 412 -13.33 14.64 -28.51
CA GLY A 412 -13.13 15.76 -29.44
C GLY A 412 -12.91 17.11 -28.73
N GLU A 413 -13.68 17.38 -27.68
CA GLU A 413 -13.47 18.58 -26.84
C GLU A 413 -12.12 18.56 -26.10
N PHE A 414 -11.74 17.41 -25.55
CA PHE A 414 -10.46 17.23 -24.86
C PHE A 414 -9.29 17.45 -25.84
N GLU A 415 -9.31 16.79 -27.00
CA GLU A 415 -8.23 16.85 -27.97
C GLU A 415 -8.08 18.24 -28.60
N ALA A 416 -9.19 18.97 -28.78
CA ALA A 416 -9.15 20.36 -29.24
C ALA A 416 -8.44 21.29 -28.24
N ARG A 417 -8.46 20.96 -26.94
CA ARG A 417 -7.89 21.82 -25.89
C ARG A 417 -6.50 21.37 -25.41
N TYR A 418 -6.30 20.07 -25.25
CA TYR A 418 -5.10 19.50 -24.60
C TYR A 418 -4.27 18.61 -25.53
N GLY A 419 -4.64 18.53 -26.80
CA GLY A 419 -3.98 17.67 -27.78
C GLY A 419 -4.46 16.22 -27.72
N LYS A 420 -4.02 15.44 -28.71
CA LYS A 420 -4.47 14.07 -28.93
C LYS A 420 -4.31 13.20 -27.68
N LEU A 421 -5.31 12.38 -27.36
CA LEU A 421 -5.21 11.43 -26.25
C LEU A 421 -4.12 10.39 -26.55
N LYS A 422 -3.15 10.27 -25.62
CA LYS A 422 -2.07 9.29 -25.69
C LYS A 422 -2.63 7.88 -25.53
N ARG A 423 -2.09 6.93 -26.31
CA ARG A 423 -2.32 5.50 -26.12
C ARG A 423 -1.26 4.91 -25.19
N THR A 424 -1.64 3.98 -24.33
CA THR A 424 -0.74 3.47 -23.31
C THR A 424 -1.06 2.02 -22.94
N GLU A 425 -0.04 1.28 -22.57
CA GLU A 425 -0.15 -0.06 -21.98
C GLU A 425 0.37 -0.07 -20.53
N MET A 426 0.54 1.12 -19.94
CA MET A 426 1.06 1.29 -18.58
C MET A 426 -0.03 0.96 -17.57
N THR A 427 -0.25 -0.32 -17.34
CA THR A 427 -0.99 -0.91 -16.21
C THR A 427 -0.16 -0.80 -14.92
N SER A 428 -0.76 -1.02 -13.75
CA SER A 428 -0.15 -0.64 -12.46
C SER A 428 1.15 -1.38 -12.12
N GLU A 429 1.34 -2.60 -12.63
CA GLU A 429 2.58 -3.37 -12.49
C GLU A 429 3.73 -2.81 -13.33
N LYS A 430 3.41 -2.07 -14.40
CA LYS A 430 4.37 -1.45 -15.33
C LYS A 430 4.73 -0.01 -14.95
N VAL A 431 4.03 0.58 -13.98
CA VAL A 431 4.36 1.90 -13.47
C VAL A 431 5.78 1.89 -12.87
N PRO A 432 6.68 2.80 -13.28
CA PRO A 432 8.01 2.89 -12.70
C PRO A 432 7.95 3.16 -11.20
N LEU A 433 8.69 2.38 -10.39
CA LEU A 433 8.61 2.48 -8.92
C LEU A 433 8.91 3.88 -8.37
N HIS A 434 9.81 4.63 -9.00
CA HIS A 434 10.13 5.99 -8.59
C HIS A 434 8.98 6.98 -8.84
N HIS A 435 7.93 6.62 -9.57
CA HIS A 435 6.70 7.42 -9.64
C HIS A 435 5.87 7.30 -8.36
N TYR A 436 5.93 6.16 -7.67
CA TYR A 436 5.09 5.86 -6.51
C TYR A 436 5.52 6.54 -5.20
N MET A 437 6.65 7.25 -5.20
CA MET A 437 7.22 7.81 -3.98
C MET A 437 8.09 9.04 -4.24
N GLY A 438 8.14 9.91 -3.25
CA GLY A 438 8.93 11.13 -3.31
C GLY A 438 8.61 12.11 -2.18
N PRO A 439 9.26 13.29 -2.17
CA PRO A 439 8.96 14.35 -1.22
C PRO A 439 7.50 14.81 -1.39
N ALA A 440 6.76 14.82 -0.29
CA ALA A 440 5.34 15.17 -0.30
C ALA A 440 5.14 16.68 -0.28
N ARG A 441 4.25 17.17 -1.14
CA ARG A 441 3.77 18.55 -1.23
C ARG A 441 2.28 18.58 -0.91
N VAL A 442 1.93 18.90 0.34
CA VAL A 442 0.55 18.80 0.83
C VAL A 442 -0.16 20.13 0.64
N ILE A 443 -1.07 20.17 -0.32
CA ILE A 443 -1.84 21.37 -0.69
C ILE A 443 -3.22 21.29 -0.03
N ASN A 444 -3.43 22.10 1.00
CA ASN A 444 -4.72 22.20 1.67
C ASN A 444 -5.70 23.02 0.83
N VAL A 445 -6.78 22.36 0.39
CA VAL A 445 -7.84 22.94 -0.45
C VAL A 445 -9.21 22.87 0.22
N GLN A 446 -9.27 22.61 1.53
CA GLN A 446 -10.53 22.57 2.30
C GLN A 446 -11.35 23.86 2.19
N HIS A 447 -10.71 25.00 1.89
CA HIS A 447 -11.41 26.26 1.65
C HIS A 447 -12.33 26.24 0.42
N ARG A 448 -12.25 25.21 -0.43
CA ARG A 448 -13.15 24.96 -1.56
C ARG A 448 -14.44 24.25 -1.14
N VAL A 449 -14.48 23.61 0.02
CA VAL A 449 -15.70 22.97 0.55
C VAL A 449 -16.76 24.03 0.82
N GLY A 450 -17.99 23.75 0.39
CA GLY A 450 -19.15 24.63 0.49
C GLY A 450 -19.22 25.72 -0.58
N THR A 451 -18.42 25.63 -1.65
CA THR A 451 -18.44 26.63 -2.74
C THR A 451 -19.48 26.35 -3.82
N THR A 452 -20.12 25.18 -3.80
CA THR A 452 -21.33 24.90 -4.59
C THR A 452 -22.59 25.12 -3.76
N THR A 453 -23.73 25.05 -4.42
CA THR A 453 -25.05 25.31 -3.82
C THR A 453 -25.98 24.13 -4.07
N GLN A 454 -27.01 23.96 -3.23
CA GLN A 454 -27.92 22.82 -3.33
C GLN A 454 -28.63 22.69 -4.69
N ASP A 455 -28.87 23.80 -5.39
CA ASP A 455 -29.43 23.82 -6.75
C ASP A 455 -28.43 23.42 -7.85
N THR A 456 -27.14 23.40 -7.52
CA THR A 456 -26.05 22.97 -8.43
C THR A 456 -25.50 21.59 -8.07
N TRP A 457 -25.93 20.99 -6.98
CA TRP A 457 -25.56 19.61 -6.63
C TRP A 457 -26.01 18.62 -7.73
N PRO A 458 -25.19 17.60 -8.04
CA PRO A 458 -23.99 17.16 -7.32
C PRO A 458 -22.66 17.78 -7.80
N ALA A 459 -22.63 19.05 -8.21
CA ALA A 459 -21.37 19.68 -8.61
C ALA A 459 -20.28 19.55 -7.52
N SER A 460 -19.06 19.28 -7.96
CA SER A 460 -17.85 19.32 -7.14
C SER A 460 -17.26 20.74 -7.10
N PRO A 461 -16.75 21.19 -5.94
CA PRO A 461 -15.83 22.31 -5.88
C PRO A 461 -14.62 22.11 -6.79
N ARG A 462 -14.17 23.17 -7.45
CA ARG A 462 -13.01 23.10 -8.36
C ARG A 462 -11.73 23.50 -7.62
N ILE A 463 -10.75 22.60 -7.62
CA ILE A 463 -9.35 22.91 -7.31
C ILE A 463 -8.73 23.51 -8.58
N THR A 464 -8.00 24.61 -8.42
CA THR A 464 -7.55 25.49 -9.49
C THR A 464 -6.03 25.66 -9.47
N VAL A 465 -5.45 26.16 -10.57
CA VAL A 465 -4.00 26.44 -10.65
C VAL A 465 -3.61 27.49 -9.61
N GLU A 466 -4.49 28.45 -9.33
CA GLU A 466 -4.30 29.49 -8.32
C GLU A 466 -4.14 28.92 -6.90
N ASP A 467 -4.74 27.76 -6.59
CA ASP A 467 -4.54 27.08 -5.30
C ASP A 467 -3.09 26.61 -5.16
N ILE A 468 -2.52 26.08 -6.25
CA ILE A 468 -1.15 25.56 -6.31
C ILE A 468 -0.16 26.72 -6.27
N GLU A 469 -0.39 27.78 -7.04
CA GLU A 469 0.44 28.97 -7.02
C GLU A 469 0.45 29.64 -5.63
N SER A 470 -0.69 29.65 -4.95
CA SER A 470 -0.81 30.17 -3.58
C SER A 470 0.01 29.34 -2.59
N TYR A 471 -0.01 28.01 -2.74
CA TYR A 471 0.86 27.12 -1.98
C TYR A 471 2.34 27.35 -2.29
N GLU A 472 2.74 27.45 -3.57
CA GLU A 472 4.14 27.66 -3.97
C GLU A 472 4.70 29.00 -3.47
N LYS A 473 3.88 30.04 -3.38
CA LYS A 473 4.27 31.34 -2.80
C LYS A 473 4.71 31.24 -1.34
N ILE A 474 4.16 30.29 -0.59
CA ILE A 474 4.43 30.12 0.84
C ILE A 474 5.54 29.08 1.06
N TYR A 475 5.46 27.95 0.35
CA TYR A 475 6.27 26.76 0.64
C TYR A 475 7.36 26.47 -0.42
N GLY A 476 7.53 27.38 -1.39
CA GLY A 476 8.48 27.25 -2.48
C GLY A 476 7.92 26.42 -3.65
N SER A 477 8.60 26.48 -4.80
CA SER A 477 8.12 25.81 -6.01
C SER A 477 8.09 24.29 -5.89
N ILE A 478 7.08 23.66 -6.48
CA ILE A 478 6.97 22.23 -6.74
C ILE A 478 7.94 21.85 -7.86
N LYS A 479 8.61 20.71 -7.73
CA LYS A 479 9.69 20.28 -8.63
C LYS A 479 9.48 18.86 -9.13
N ALA A 480 10.24 18.49 -10.15
CA ALA A 480 10.26 17.13 -10.65
C ALA A 480 10.63 16.14 -9.53
N GLY A 481 9.86 15.04 -9.44
CA GLY A 481 10.00 14.03 -8.38
C GLY A 481 9.25 14.34 -7.08
N ASP A 482 8.67 15.54 -6.92
CA ASP A 482 7.71 15.80 -5.85
C ASP A 482 6.42 14.98 -6.08
N VAL A 483 5.81 14.51 -4.99
CA VAL A 483 4.46 13.95 -4.97
C VAL A 483 3.50 15.00 -4.42
N VAL A 484 2.48 15.38 -5.19
CA VAL A 484 1.51 16.40 -4.77
C VAL A 484 0.31 15.72 -4.14
N LEU A 485 -0.05 16.10 -2.91
CA LEU A 485 -1.19 15.56 -2.19
C LEU A 485 -2.22 16.66 -1.95
N PHE A 486 -3.42 16.52 -2.51
CA PHE A 486 -4.54 17.42 -2.22
C PHE A 486 -5.23 16.98 -0.93
N HIS A 487 -5.28 17.90 0.03
CA HIS A 487 -5.99 17.73 1.29
C HIS A 487 -7.32 18.50 1.22
N THR A 488 -8.36 17.78 0.87
CA THR A 488 -9.76 18.20 0.74
C THR A 488 -10.55 18.02 2.03
N GLY A 489 -10.10 17.14 2.94
CA GLY A 489 -10.79 16.76 4.17
C GLY A 489 -12.00 15.84 3.95
N HIS A 490 -12.26 15.39 2.72
CA HIS A 490 -13.47 14.65 2.37
C HIS A 490 -13.51 13.25 3.01
N THR A 491 -12.48 12.43 2.79
CA THR A 491 -12.40 11.10 3.40
C THR A 491 -12.38 11.19 4.94
N ASP A 492 -11.64 12.14 5.52
CA ASP A 492 -11.58 12.34 6.98
C ASP A 492 -12.97 12.66 7.59
N THR A 493 -13.81 13.37 6.84
CA THR A 493 -15.15 13.77 7.29
C THR A 493 -16.19 12.67 7.07
N HIS A 494 -16.11 11.96 5.95
CA HIS A 494 -17.21 11.13 5.46
C HIS A 494 -16.94 9.63 5.44
N PHE A 495 -15.68 9.19 5.49
CA PHE A 495 -15.34 7.77 5.48
C PHE A 495 -15.62 7.12 6.82
N ARG A 496 -16.70 6.34 6.88
CA ARG A 496 -17.15 5.65 8.09
C ARG A 496 -17.81 4.33 7.73
N ARG A 497 -17.99 3.47 8.74
CA ARG A 497 -18.77 2.25 8.54
C ARG A 497 -20.21 2.59 8.11
N PHE A 498 -20.78 1.79 7.23
CA PHE A 498 -22.19 1.88 6.89
C PHE A 498 -23.05 1.66 8.13
N GLU A 499 -24.02 2.55 8.33
CA GLU A 499 -25.01 2.45 9.39
C GLU A 499 -26.41 2.39 8.78
N ARG A 500 -27.23 1.46 9.26
CA ARG A 500 -28.59 1.27 8.74
C ARG A 500 -29.38 2.57 8.87
N GLY A 501 -29.91 3.05 7.74
CA GLY A 501 -30.74 4.27 7.69
C GLY A 501 -29.94 5.58 7.57
N GLN A 502 -28.61 5.52 7.50
CA GLN A 502 -27.77 6.67 7.19
C GLN A 502 -27.29 6.59 5.73
N PRO A 503 -27.34 7.69 4.97
CA PRO A 503 -26.72 7.72 3.65
C PRO A 503 -25.19 7.64 3.79
N ASP A 504 -24.57 6.96 2.83
CA ASP A 504 -23.14 7.10 2.58
C ASP A 504 -22.88 8.49 1.98
N LEU A 505 -22.24 9.37 2.75
CA LEU A 505 -21.86 10.71 2.28
C LEU A 505 -20.44 10.74 1.71
N CYS A 506 -19.71 9.63 1.76
CA CYS A 506 -18.37 9.55 1.17
C CYS A 506 -18.49 9.47 -0.35
N VAL A 507 -19.39 8.63 -0.88
CA VAL A 507 -19.52 8.42 -2.33
C VAL A 507 -20.95 8.57 -2.81
N LYS A 508 -21.88 7.76 -2.28
CA LYS A 508 -23.24 7.66 -2.85
C LYS A 508 -24.03 8.96 -2.76
N GLY A 509 -23.95 9.65 -1.62
CA GLY A 509 -24.63 10.91 -1.35
C GLY A 509 -24.24 11.99 -2.34
N PRO A 510 -22.93 12.27 -2.52
CA PRO A 510 -22.43 13.09 -3.61
C PRO A 510 -22.95 12.65 -4.99
N LEU A 511 -22.80 11.38 -5.39
CA LEU A 511 -23.23 10.91 -6.71
C LEU A 511 -24.73 11.09 -7.00
N ASP A 512 -25.56 10.95 -5.97
CA ASP A 512 -27.01 11.12 -6.06
C ASP A 512 -27.48 12.57 -5.91
N GLY A 513 -26.58 13.52 -5.61
CA GLY A 513 -26.93 14.93 -5.37
C GLY A 513 -27.59 15.18 -4.01
N LEU A 514 -27.37 14.29 -3.04
CA LEU A 514 -27.79 14.51 -1.65
C LEU A 514 -26.85 15.48 -0.91
N SER A 515 -25.64 15.67 -1.43
CA SER A 515 -24.64 16.61 -0.92
C SER A 515 -23.85 17.23 -2.07
N GLU A 516 -23.02 18.21 -1.73
CA GLU A 516 -21.93 18.70 -2.58
C GLU A 516 -20.99 17.54 -2.95
N GLY A 517 -20.38 17.62 -4.15
CA GLY A 517 -19.30 16.71 -4.55
C GLY A 517 -18.00 16.96 -3.79
N TRP A 518 -17.08 16.01 -3.78
CA TRP A 518 -15.73 16.29 -3.24
C TRP A 518 -15.01 17.35 -4.09
N PRO A 519 -14.14 18.20 -3.49
CA PRO A 519 -13.25 19.05 -4.26
C PRO A 519 -12.35 18.23 -5.19
N ALA A 520 -12.24 18.65 -6.46
CA ALA A 520 -11.46 17.92 -7.46
C ALA A 520 -10.65 18.87 -8.37
N PRO A 521 -9.40 18.52 -8.74
CA PRO A 521 -8.62 19.25 -9.75
C PRO A 521 -9.28 19.27 -11.13
N THR A 522 -8.98 20.33 -11.88
CA THR A 522 -9.30 20.42 -13.31
C THR A 522 -8.17 19.81 -14.16
N PRO A 523 -8.41 19.53 -15.45
CA PRO A 523 -7.32 19.12 -16.36
C PRO A 523 -6.18 20.15 -16.45
N ASP A 524 -6.47 21.45 -16.28
CA ASP A 524 -5.45 22.51 -16.26
C ASP A 524 -4.51 22.36 -15.06
N VAL A 525 -5.04 21.98 -13.88
CA VAL A 525 -4.23 21.67 -12.69
C VAL A 525 -3.27 20.52 -12.97
N ILE A 526 -3.78 19.45 -13.59
CA ILE A 526 -2.96 18.27 -13.92
C ILE A 526 -1.83 18.63 -14.89
N ASN A 527 -2.14 19.37 -15.95
CA ASN A 527 -1.13 19.82 -16.92
C ASN A 527 -0.09 20.76 -16.27
N TYR A 528 -0.53 21.69 -15.42
CA TYR A 528 0.38 22.59 -14.69
C TYR A 528 1.38 21.83 -13.79
N LEU A 529 0.93 20.79 -13.09
CA LEU A 529 1.80 19.93 -12.28
C LEU A 529 2.74 19.10 -13.17
N ALA A 530 2.24 18.59 -14.30
CA ALA A 530 3.04 17.82 -15.24
C ALA A 530 4.17 18.66 -15.87
N GLU A 531 3.92 19.94 -16.19
CA GLU A 531 4.93 20.88 -16.68
C GLU A 531 6.08 21.09 -15.69
N LYS A 532 5.82 20.92 -14.39
CA LYS A 532 6.85 20.93 -13.33
C LYS A 532 7.56 19.59 -13.14
N GLY A 533 7.18 18.56 -13.90
CA GLY A 533 7.75 17.22 -13.84
C GLY A 533 7.15 16.33 -12.75
N VAL A 534 5.99 16.67 -12.19
CA VAL A 534 5.27 15.78 -11.25
C VAL A 534 4.77 14.56 -12.01
N LYS A 535 4.94 13.38 -11.41
CA LYS A 535 4.46 12.10 -11.96
C LYS A 535 3.41 11.42 -11.09
N HIS A 536 3.15 11.95 -9.90
CA HIS A 536 2.19 11.38 -8.95
C HIS A 536 1.43 12.48 -8.22
N VAL A 537 0.10 12.38 -8.29
CA VAL A 537 -0.83 13.22 -7.53
C VAL A 537 -1.71 12.32 -6.66
N GLY A 538 -1.85 12.63 -5.38
CA GLY A 538 -2.75 11.95 -4.45
C GLY A 538 -3.89 12.86 -3.97
N ILE A 539 -5.03 12.29 -3.62
CA ILE A 539 -6.18 13.03 -3.07
C ILE A 539 -6.88 12.23 -1.96
N ASP A 540 -7.35 12.92 -0.93
CA ASP A 540 -8.21 12.36 0.13
C ASP A 540 -9.71 12.47 -0.21
N ALA A 541 -10.04 12.00 -1.41
CA ALA A 541 -11.40 11.90 -1.93
C ALA A 541 -11.57 10.59 -2.74
N PRO A 542 -12.81 10.15 -3.04
CA PRO A 542 -13.07 8.89 -3.73
C PRO A 542 -12.61 8.81 -5.18
N ASP A 543 -12.37 9.95 -5.82
CA ASP A 543 -12.02 10.11 -7.23
C ASP A 543 -11.20 11.41 -7.37
N MET A 544 -10.18 11.42 -8.22
CA MET A 544 -9.37 12.58 -8.57
C MET A 544 -10.16 13.58 -9.43
N GLY A 545 -11.09 13.07 -10.22
CA GLY A 545 -12.05 13.85 -10.98
C GLY A 545 -13.31 14.22 -10.18
N PRO A 546 -14.03 15.26 -10.61
CA PRO A 546 -15.30 15.65 -9.98
C PRO A 546 -16.42 14.63 -10.25
N VAL A 547 -17.52 14.72 -9.48
CA VAL A 547 -18.73 13.88 -9.67
C VAL A 547 -19.30 13.94 -11.11
N ASN A 548 -19.06 15.05 -11.83
CA ASN A 548 -19.42 15.14 -13.24
C ASN A 548 -18.54 14.22 -14.10
N ALA A 549 -19.13 13.14 -14.62
CA ALA A 549 -18.42 12.10 -15.37
C ALA A 549 -17.56 12.63 -16.54
N LYS A 550 -18.07 13.60 -17.33
CA LYS A 550 -17.30 14.21 -18.43
C LYS A 550 -16.06 14.94 -17.91
N ALA A 551 -16.19 15.72 -16.84
CA ALA A 551 -15.08 16.45 -16.25
C ALA A 551 -14.09 15.54 -15.50
N SER A 552 -14.56 14.46 -14.85
CA SER A 552 -13.66 13.44 -14.28
C SER A 552 -12.83 12.75 -15.37
N MET A 553 -13.49 12.31 -16.45
CA MET A 553 -12.81 11.72 -17.60
C MET A 553 -11.76 12.65 -18.22
N MET A 554 -12.06 13.95 -18.39
CA MET A 554 -11.07 14.91 -18.90
C MET A 554 -9.87 15.08 -17.96
N THR A 555 -10.07 14.97 -16.65
CA THR A 555 -9.01 15.08 -15.64
C THR A 555 -8.08 13.87 -15.72
N HIS A 556 -8.65 12.68 -15.85
CA HIS A 556 -7.90 11.44 -16.06
C HIS A 556 -7.15 11.44 -17.39
N TRP A 557 -7.78 11.83 -18.50
CA TRP A 557 -7.10 11.94 -19.79
C TRP A 557 -5.93 12.93 -19.79
N ALA A 558 -6.01 14.01 -19.01
CA ALA A 558 -4.88 14.91 -18.83
C ALA A 558 -3.69 14.19 -18.15
N ALA A 559 -3.93 13.34 -17.16
CA ALA A 559 -2.85 12.53 -16.56
C ALA A 559 -2.30 11.47 -17.51
N VAL A 560 -3.17 10.82 -18.31
CA VAL A 560 -2.77 9.85 -19.35
C VAL A 560 -1.77 10.48 -20.32
N ASN A 561 -2.03 11.71 -20.80
CA ASN A 561 -1.14 12.41 -21.72
C ASN A 561 0.26 12.70 -21.13
N GLN A 562 0.40 12.62 -19.81
CA GLN A 562 1.61 12.99 -19.08
C GLN A 562 2.30 11.78 -18.41
N ASP A 563 1.83 10.55 -18.63
CA ASP A 563 2.27 9.35 -17.90
C ASP A 563 2.25 9.55 -16.37
N MET A 564 1.26 10.31 -15.89
CA MET A 564 1.05 10.61 -14.48
C MET A 564 0.12 9.56 -13.87
N ILE A 565 0.41 9.16 -12.62
CA ILE A 565 -0.44 8.27 -11.84
C ILE A 565 -1.21 9.06 -10.78
N PHE A 566 -2.39 8.56 -10.43
CA PHE A 566 -3.15 9.05 -9.29
C PHE A 566 -3.19 8.06 -8.13
N THR A 567 -3.24 8.57 -6.91
CA THR A 567 -3.70 7.79 -5.76
C THR A 567 -4.93 8.44 -5.14
N GLU A 568 -6.00 7.67 -5.06
CA GLU A 568 -7.29 8.14 -4.55
C GLU A 568 -7.56 7.53 -3.16
N TYR A 569 -8.63 7.97 -2.51
CA TYR A 569 -9.06 7.45 -1.21
C TYR A 569 -7.97 7.54 -0.12
N LEU A 570 -7.12 8.56 -0.17
CA LEU A 570 -6.25 8.84 0.97
C LEU A 570 -7.10 9.25 2.19
N ILE A 571 -6.58 8.99 3.39
CA ILE A 571 -7.15 9.43 4.65
C ILE A 571 -6.05 10.00 5.55
N GLY A 572 -6.38 10.94 6.43
CA GLY A 572 -5.44 11.53 7.37
C GLY A 572 -4.36 12.37 6.71
N VAL A 573 -4.55 12.86 5.48
CA VAL A 573 -3.56 13.72 4.78
C VAL A 573 -3.26 14.98 5.60
N GLY A 574 -4.22 15.49 6.35
CA GLY A 574 -4.05 16.63 7.26
C GLY A 574 -3.05 16.43 8.41
N GLN A 575 -2.62 15.20 8.68
CA GLN A 575 -1.57 14.93 9.68
C GLN A 575 -0.16 15.23 9.16
N LEU A 576 0.00 15.41 7.85
CA LEU A 576 1.27 15.69 7.21
C LEU A 576 1.58 17.20 7.24
N PRO A 577 2.84 17.61 7.41
CA PRO A 577 3.23 18.99 7.23
C PRO A 577 3.09 19.41 5.75
N PRO A 578 2.94 20.71 5.43
CA PRO A 578 2.89 21.21 4.05
C PRO A 578 4.09 20.78 3.19
N THR A 579 5.27 20.64 3.80
CA THR A 579 6.50 20.13 3.19
C THR A 579 7.29 19.26 4.16
N GLY A 580 8.17 18.40 3.63
CA GLY A 580 9.18 17.68 4.41
C GLY A 580 8.84 16.24 4.76
N ALA A 581 7.61 15.77 4.50
CA ALA A 581 7.31 14.35 4.54
C ALA A 581 7.79 13.65 3.25
N PHE A 582 8.03 12.34 3.32
CA PHE A 582 8.30 11.49 2.15
C PHE A 582 7.15 10.51 1.97
N TYR A 583 6.40 10.66 0.88
CA TYR A 583 5.23 9.84 0.57
C TYR A 583 5.64 8.58 -0.18
N ILE A 584 4.98 7.46 0.12
CA ILE A 584 5.14 6.19 -0.57
C ILE A 584 3.76 5.54 -0.71
N PHE A 585 3.42 5.10 -1.91
CA PHE A 585 2.30 4.18 -2.16
C PHE A 585 2.84 2.91 -2.81
N LEU A 586 2.32 1.74 -2.48
CA LEU A 586 2.54 0.54 -3.29
C LEU A 586 1.25 -0.27 -3.37
N ASN A 587 0.99 -0.84 -4.54
CA ASN A 587 -0.03 -1.85 -4.78
C ASN A 587 0.64 -3.20 -5.12
N PRO A 588 0.00 -4.35 -4.84
CA PRO A 588 0.45 -5.65 -5.31
C PRO A 588 0.69 -5.64 -6.83
N LYS A 589 1.77 -6.30 -7.27
CA LYS A 589 2.26 -6.23 -8.65
C LYS A 589 1.49 -7.17 -9.59
N VAL A 590 0.20 -6.92 -9.73
CA VAL A 590 -0.74 -7.76 -10.50
C VAL A 590 -0.61 -7.48 -11.99
N GLU A 591 -0.37 -8.53 -12.79
CA GLU A 591 -0.23 -8.43 -14.24
C GLU A 591 -1.49 -7.85 -14.91
N ASN A 592 -1.30 -6.88 -15.83
CA ASN A 592 -2.34 -6.25 -16.63
C ASN A 592 -3.49 -5.63 -15.81
N ASN A 593 -3.20 -5.12 -14.61
CA ASN A 593 -4.17 -4.47 -13.75
C ASN A 593 -4.32 -2.98 -14.09
N HIS A 594 -5.52 -2.57 -14.53
CA HIS A 594 -5.89 -1.20 -14.89
C HIS A 594 -6.20 -0.31 -13.68
N GLY A 595 -6.02 -0.84 -12.47
CA GLY A 595 -5.96 -0.09 -11.22
C GLY A 595 -5.01 -0.78 -10.25
N GLY A 596 -5.26 -0.66 -8.95
CA GLY A 596 -4.50 -1.40 -7.96
C GLY A 596 -4.77 -0.93 -6.55
N PRO A 597 -5.62 -1.62 -5.78
CA PRO A 597 -5.73 -1.39 -4.34
C PRO A 597 -4.36 -1.55 -3.70
N GLY A 598 -4.01 -0.66 -2.79
CA GLY A 598 -2.68 -0.62 -2.22
C GLY A 598 -2.67 0.00 -0.82
N ARG A 599 -1.48 0.41 -0.39
CA ARG A 599 -1.32 1.11 0.88
C ARG A 599 -0.37 2.29 0.69
N ALA A 600 -0.85 3.45 1.10
CA ALA A 600 -0.13 4.71 1.20
C ALA A 600 0.36 4.96 2.63
N ILE A 601 1.60 5.43 2.74
CA ILE A 601 2.21 5.92 3.98
C ILE A 601 2.98 7.21 3.72
N ALA A 602 3.34 7.92 4.80
CA ALA A 602 4.33 8.99 4.72
C ALA A 602 5.29 8.94 5.90
N ILE A 603 6.58 9.04 5.61
CA ILE A 603 7.65 9.20 6.61
C ILE A 603 7.76 10.68 6.94
N LEU A 604 7.56 11.03 8.21
CA LEU A 604 7.55 12.42 8.67
C LEU A 604 8.99 12.92 8.95
N PRO A 605 9.25 14.25 8.91
CA PRO A 605 10.57 14.81 9.23
C PRO A 605 11.04 14.48 10.67
#